data_AF-A0A837B599-F1
#
_entry.id   AF-A0A837B599-F1
#
_cell.length_a   1.000
_cell.length_b   1.000
_cell.length_c   1.000
_cell.angle_alpha   90.00
_cell.angle_beta   90.00
_cell.angle_gamma   90.00
#
_symmetry.space_group_name_H-M   'P 1'
#
loop_
_entity.id
_entity.type
_entity.pdbx_description
1 polymer ?
#
loop_
_entity_poly.entity_id
_entity_poly.type
_entity_poly.pdbx_seq_one_letter_code
_entity_poly.pdbx_strand_id
1 'polypeptide(L)' 'MTSPAKPLANRIADADALASRWLADGNQAAEAGHQAKAEQCYAKAQHWKDRYTLLTGQGDRPAPKA' A
#
# COMPACT_ATOMS: atom_id res chain seq x y z
N MET A 1 -8.29 -17.30 -20.89
CA MET A 1 -9.04 -17.25 -19.62
C MET A 1 -8.32 -16.26 -18.71
N THR A 2 -8.85 -15.05 -18.54
CA THR A 2 -8.34 -14.11 -17.54
C THR A 2 -8.72 -14.63 -16.16
N SER A 3 -7.72 -14.99 -15.34
CA SER A 3 -7.95 -15.38 -13.95
C SER A 3 -8.84 -14.37 -13.24
N PRO A 4 -9.78 -14.79 -12.36
CA PRO A 4 -10.62 -13.86 -11.64
C PRO A 4 -9.72 -12.91 -10.84
N ALA A 5 -9.94 -11.62 -10.99
CA ALA A 5 -9.28 -10.63 -10.15
C ALA A 5 -9.54 -10.99 -8.69
N LYS A 6 -8.49 -10.92 -7.84
CA LYS A 6 -8.65 -11.14 -6.39
C LYS A 6 -9.87 -10.34 -5.88
N PRO A 7 -10.69 -10.91 -4.99
CA PRO A 7 -11.82 -10.21 -4.39
C PRO A 7 -11.42 -8.83 -3.84
N LEU A 8 -12.31 -7.85 -3.93
CA LEU A 8 -12.05 -6.48 -3.45
C LEU A 8 -11.55 -6.46 -1.99
N ALA A 9 -12.17 -7.24 -1.11
CA ALA A 9 -11.75 -7.38 0.28
C ALA A 9 -10.29 -7.86 0.42
N ASN A 10 -9.88 -8.85 -0.36
CA ASN A 10 -8.50 -9.35 -0.35
C ASN A 10 -7.52 -8.29 -0.85
N ARG A 11 -7.92 -7.48 -1.84
CA ARG A 11 -7.09 -6.39 -2.37
C ARG A 11 -6.94 -5.24 -1.36
N ILE A 12 -7.98 -4.96 -0.59
CA ILE A 12 -7.94 -3.99 0.52
C ILE A 12 -6.98 -4.49 1.60
N ALA A 13 -7.12 -5.75 2.02
CA ALA A 13 -6.24 -6.37 3.02
C ALA A 13 -4.77 -6.42 2.55
N ASP A 14 -4.53 -6.80 1.29
CA ASP A 14 -3.19 -6.76 0.69
C ASP A 14 -2.60 -5.34 0.72
N ALA A 15 -3.40 -4.32 0.36
CA ALA A 15 -2.93 -2.93 0.34
C ALA A 15 -2.57 -2.43 1.74
N ASP A 16 -3.38 -2.72 2.76
CA ASP A 16 -3.10 -2.36 4.15
C ASP A 16 -1.84 -3.08 4.69
N ALA A 17 -1.76 -4.40 4.50
CA ALA A 17 -0.62 -5.20 4.93
C ALA A 17 0.69 -4.73 4.28
N LEU A 18 0.66 -4.42 2.98
CA LEU A 18 1.83 -3.94 2.26
C LEU A 18 2.21 -2.51 2.67
N ALA A 19 1.23 -1.62 2.86
CA ALA A 19 1.49 -0.27 3.38
C ALA A 19 2.22 -0.32 4.73
N SER A 20 1.69 -1.12 5.66
CA SER A 20 2.27 -1.31 6.99
C SER A 20 3.67 -1.93 6.93
N ARG A 21 3.87 -2.93 6.08
CA ARG A 21 5.18 -3.58 5.91
C ARG A 21 6.23 -2.61 5.39
N TRP A 22 5.93 -1.88 4.32
CA TRP A 22 6.88 -0.92 3.73
C TRP A 22 7.18 0.23 4.68
N LEU A 23 6.21 0.66 5.49
CA LEU A 23 6.44 1.66 6.53
C LEU A 23 7.40 1.15 7.60
N ALA A 24 7.21 -0.08 8.09
CA ALA A 24 8.11 -0.71 9.05
C ALA A 24 9.53 -0.87 8.49
N ASP A 25 9.68 -1.37 7.26
CA ASP A 25 10.98 -1.51 6.60
C ASP A 25 11.67 -0.14 6.41
N GLY A 26 10.90 0.91 6.14
CA GLY A 26 11.40 2.28 6.03
C GLY A 26 11.91 2.83 7.36
N ASN A 27 11.16 2.60 8.45
CA ASN A 27 11.58 2.99 9.80
C ASN A 27 12.89 2.29 10.18
N GLN A 28 12.98 0.98 9.97
CA GLN A 28 14.21 0.22 10.25
C GLN A 28 15.39 0.71 9.41
N ALA A 29 15.17 1.06 8.14
CA ALA A 29 16.21 1.62 7.28
C ALA A 29 16.67 3.00 7.76
N ALA A 30 15.75 3.85 8.22
CA ALA A 30 16.07 5.17 8.76
C ALA A 30 16.87 5.06 10.07
N GLU A 31 16.47 4.16 10.97
CA GLU A 31 17.19 3.88 12.23
C GLU A 31 18.60 3.33 11.97
N ALA A 32 18.78 2.54 10.91
CA ALA A 32 20.08 2.06 10.46
C ALA A 32 20.92 3.13 9.72
N GLY A 33 20.42 4.36 9.57
CA GLY A 33 21.10 5.45 8.85
C GLY A 33 21.04 5.35 7.33
N HIS A 34 20.29 4.40 6.77
CA HIS A 34 20.14 4.20 5.33
C HIS A 34 19.00 5.06 4.75
N GLN A 35 19.20 6.39 4.75
CA GLN A 35 18.16 7.36 4.39
C GLN A 35 17.55 7.13 3.01
N ALA A 36 18.38 6.89 1.97
CA ALA A 36 17.88 6.65 0.61
C ALA A 36 16.98 5.40 0.52
N LYS A 37 17.26 4.37 1.34
CA LYS A 37 16.42 3.16 1.41
C LYS A 37 15.13 3.45 2.16
N ALA A 38 15.19 4.22 3.24
CA ALA A 38 14.00 4.64 3.98
C ALA A 38 13.02 5.41 3.09
N GLU A 39 13.51 6.38 2.30
CA GLU A 39 12.67 7.14 1.37
C GLU A 39 11.98 6.25 0.32
N GLN A 40 12.70 5.27 -0.25
CA GLN A 40 12.10 4.32 -1.18
C GLN A 40 11.02 3.47 -0.52
N CYS A 41 11.26 3.02 0.71
CA CYS A 41 10.27 2.28 1.49
C CYS A 41 9.04 3.15 1.80
N TYR A 42 9.23 4.42 2.19
CA TYR A 42 8.13 5.34 2.48
C TYR A 42 7.30 5.67 1.23
N ALA A 43 7.95 5.91 0.09
CA ALA A 43 7.25 6.11 -1.19
C ALA A 43 6.38 4.91 -1.55
N LYS A 44 6.89 3.69 -1.30
CA LYS A 44 6.15 2.46 -1.55
C LYS A 44 5.01 2.24 -0.55
N ALA A 45 5.22 2.57 0.73
CA ALA A 45 4.16 2.58 1.72
C ALA A 45 3.03 3.54 1.32
N GLN A 46 3.37 4.75 0.87
CA GLN A 46 2.39 5.73 0.40
C GLN A 46 1.58 5.23 -0.80
N HIS A 47 2.24 4.61 -1.78
CA HIS A 47 1.56 3.99 -2.92
C HIS A 47 0.47 2.99 -2.48
N TRP A 48 0.78 2.14 -1.50
CA TRP A 48 -0.19 1.16 -0.99
C TRP A 48 -1.30 1.80 -0.16
N LYS A 49 -1.00 2.86 0.60
CA LYS A 49 -2.03 3.66 1.29
C LYS A 49 -2.99 4.32 0.31
N ASP A 50 -2.48 4.94 -0.75
CA ASP A 50 -3.33 5.54 -1.79
C ASP A 50 -4.21 4.49 -2.47
N ARG A 51 -3.66 3.30 -2.69
CA ARG A 51 -4.41 2.16 -3.21
C ARG A 51 -5.50 1.69 -2.25
N TYR A 52 -5.22 1.62 -0.95
CA TYR A 52 -6.21 1.30 0.08
C TYR A 52 -7.34 2.33 0.08
N THR A 53 -7.01 3.62 0.08
CA THR A 53 -7.98 4.74 0.03
C THR A 53 -8.87 4.66 -1.21
N LEU A 54 -8.29 4.34 -2.38
CA LEU A 54 -9.06 4.13 -3.61
C LEU A 54 -10.01 2.94 -3.50
N LEU A 55 -9.55 1.81 -2.95
CA LEU A 55 -10.34 0.58 -2.89
C LEU A 55 -11.47 0.66 -1.85
N THR A 56 -11.29 1.44 -0.79
CA THR A 56 -12.29 1.65 0.27
C THR A 56 -13.22 2.84 -0.01
N GLY A 57 -12.95 3.63 -1.05
CA GLY A 57 -13.75 4.81 -1.39
C GLY A 57 -13.57 5.97 -0.42
N GLN A 58 -12.46 6.00 0.33
CA GLN A 58 -12.12 7.07 1.27
C GLN A 58 -11.43 8.26 0.60
N GLY A 59 -11.26 8.24 -0.73
CA GLY A 59 -10.66 9.33 -1.51
C GLY A 59 -11.70 10.10 -2.32
N ASP A 60 -11.25 11.18 -2.96
CA ASP A 60 -12.07 12.03 -3.84
C ASP A 60 -12.57 11.29 -5.10
N ARG A 61 -11.98 10.13 -5.40
CA ARG A 61 -12.36 9.27 -6.53
C ARG A 61 -13.24 8.10 -6.07
N PRO A 62 -14.30 7.77 -6.83
CA PRO A 62 -15.17 6.65 -6.48
C PRO A 62 -14.41 5.32 -6.50
N ALA A 63 -14.74 4.45 -5.55
CA ALA A 63 -14.14 3.12 -5.46
C ALA A 63 -14.45 2.27 -6.72
N PRO A 64 -13.51 1.43 -7.18
CA PRO A 64 -13.77 0.51 -8.28
C PRO A 64 -14.87 -0.48 -7.89
N LYS A 65 -15.77 -0.79 -8.83
CA LYS A 65 -16.83 -1.80 -8.66
C LYS A 65 -16.22 -3.17 -8.30
N ALA A 66 -16.87 -3.87 -7.38
CA ALA A 66 -16.47 -5.18 -6.85
C ALA A 66 -16.48 -6.28 -7.93
#